data_AF-A0A7X7BUD2-F1
#
_entry.id   AF-A0A7X7BUD2-F1
#
_cell.length_a   1.000
_cell.length_b   1.000
_cell.length_c   1.000
_cell.angle_alpha   90.00
_cell.angle_beta   90.00
_cell.angle_gamma   90.00
#
_symmetry.space_group_name_H-M   'P 1'
#
loop_
_entity.id
_entity.type
_entity.pdbx_description
1 polymer ?
#
loop_
_entity_poly.entity_id
_entity_poly.type
_entity_poly.pdbx_seq_one_letter_code
_entity_poly.pdbx_strand_id
1 'polypeptide(L)'
;MTRFNIVQKDPRTLAREISGIFNILFPQLTTGFVAHLNRQNLPLLAGTAIDKKLLSQSSINRAMLFEIAVARAELKITNPTSSWEECLQIAIDRQRRYYDAQLISSLTNHDQKIADIVSDNLVSVLSHISQKEGKEINISPSIPGFLWISNSKGDFAIGESLIEVKCSNKNFSSADYRQIILYWLLSYIGSIEKNNSEWKKCFLINPRLNTAVELNFDHLISFVSAGLPKTEIFSLFHTLVKRQYDYL
;
A
#
# COMPACT_ATOMS: atom_id res chain seq x y z
N MET A 1 9.58 4.47 -38.01
CA MET A 1 9.78 4.37 -36.54
C MET A 1 8.42 4.28 -35.88
N THR A 2 7.90 3.07 -35.75
CA THR A 2 6.61 2.80 -35.09
C THR A 2 6.84 2.96 -33.59
N ARG A 3 6.29 4.00 -32.97
CA ARG A 3 6.26 4.13 -31.51
C ARG A 3 5.37 3.02 -30.99
N PHE A 4 5.97 1.97 -30.42
CA PHE A 4 5.23 1.04 -29.59
C PHE A 4 4.69 1.84 -28.40
N ASN A 5 3.37 1.91 -28.27
CA ASN A 5 2.72 2.44 -27.08
C ASN A 5 2.96 1.43 -25.95
N ILE A 6 4.10 1.54 -25.28
CA ILE A 6 4.36 0.76 -24.07
C ILE A 6 3.34 1.22 -23.05
N VAL A 7 2.41 0.34 -22.70
CA VAL A 7 1.46 0.58 -21.62
C VAL A 7 2.29 0.70 -20.35
N GLN A 8 2.48 1.95 -19.89
CA GLN A 8 3.16 2.19 -18.63
C GLN A 8 2.43 1.44 -17.52
N LYS A 9 3.15 0.61 -16.78
CA LYS A 9 2.59 -0.13 -15.65
C LYS A 9 2.80 0.66 -14.38
N ASP A 10 1.76 0.77 -13.57
CA ASP A 10 1.90 1.32 -12.24
C ASP A 10 2.72 0.37 -11.34
N PRO A 11 3.43 0.90 -10.34
CA PRO A 11 4.22 0.12 -9.41
C PRO A 11 3.47 -1.03 -8.70
N ARG A 12 2.18 -0.84 -8.35
CA ARG A 12 1.39 -1.90 -7.71
C ARG A 12 1.12 -3.05 -8.66
N THR A 13 0.80 -2.78 -9.92
CA THR A 13 0.68 -3.80 -10.96
C THR A 13 2.01 -4.51 -11.19
N LEU A 14 3.13 -3.77 -11.24
CA LEU A 14 4.46 -4.36 -11.40
C LEU A 14 4.81 -5.36 -10.29
N ALA A 15 4.59 -4.97 -9.03
CA ALA A 15 4.85 -5.82 -7.86
C ALA A 15 4.02 -7.12 -7.83
N ARG A 16 2.86 -7.12 -8.49
CA ARG A 16 1.98 -8.28 -8.59
C ARG A 16 2.32 -9.18 -9.78
N GLU A 17 2.42 -8.60 -10.96
CA GLU A 17 2.44 -9.35 -12.23
C GLU A 17 3.85 -9.72 -12.69
N ILE A 18 4.86 -8.87 -12.42
CA ILE A 18 6.22 -9.07 -12.94
C ILE A 18 7.14 -9.53 -11.81
N SER A 19 6.77 -10.67 -11.22
CA SER A 19 7.50 -11.25 -10.09
C SER A 19 8.95 -11.63 -10.42
N GLY A 20 9.27 -11.91 -11.68
CA GLY A 20 10.62 -12.28 -12.12
C GLY A 20 11.69 -11.24 -11.79
N ILE A 21 11.38 -9.94 -11.92
CA ILE A 21 12.30 -8.85 -11.54
C ILE A 21 12.62 -8.92 -10.04
N PHE A 22 11.60 -9.11 -9.21
CA PHE A 22 11.77 -9.20 -7.76
C PHE A 22 12.42 -10.49 -7.30
N ASN A 23 12.25 -11.61 -8.02
CA ASN A 23 12.95 -12.85 -7.69
C ASN A 23 14.47 -12.71 -7.89
N ILE A 24 14.89 -11.88 -8.84
CA ILE A 24 16.30 -11.58 -9.10
C ILE A 24 16.82 -10.56 -8.06
N LEU A 25 16.07 -9.49 -7.79
CA LEU A 25 16.50 -8.44 -6.86
C LEU A 25 16.46 -8.87 -5.40
N PHE A 26 15.45 -9.66 -5.04
CA PHE A 26 15.11 -9.98 -3.67
C PHE A 26 14.88 -11.49 -3.50
N PRO A 27 15.91 -12.32 -3.78
CA PRO A 27 15.79 -13.77 -3.76
C PRO A 27 15.40 -14.33 -2.38
N GLN A 28 15.67 -13.59 -1.30
CA GLN A 28 15.36 -14.00 0.07
C GLN A 28 13.95 -13.62 0.53
N LEU A 29 13.14 -12.95 -0.31
CA LEU A 29 11.70 -12.75 -0.07
C LEU A 29 10.91 -14.04 -0.33
N THR A 30 11.32 -15.11 0.32
CA THR A 30 10.71 -16.44 0.23
C THR A 30 9.40 -16.51 1.00
N THR A 31 8.59 -17.52 0.74
CA THR A 31 7.37 -17.80 1.53
C THR A 31 7.66 -17.95 3.02
N GLY A 32 8.78 -18.59 3.38
CA GLY A 32 9.19 -18.76 4.78
C GLY A 32 9.52 -17.43 5.46
N PHE A 33 10.20 -16.53 4.75
CA PHE A 33 10.50 -15.19 5.25
C PHE A 33 9.23 -14.32 5.36
N VAL A 34 8.36 -14.35 4.36
CA VAL A 34 7.05 -13.67 4.43
C VAL A 34 6.23 -14.18 5.63
N ALA A 35 6.24 -15.48 5.91
CA ALA A 35 5.60 -16.03 7.09
C ALA A 35 6.25 -15.54 8.40
N HIS A 36 7.58 -15.39 8.42
CA HIS A 36 8.29 -14.80 9.55
C HIS A 36 7.89 -13.34 9.78
N LEU A 37 7.87 -12.50 8.74
CA LEU A 37 7.45 -11.10 8.86
C LEU A 37 6.01 -11.00 9.36
N ASN A 38 5.09 -11.84 8.87
CA ASN A 38 3.71 -11.86 9.35
C ASN A 38 3.55 -12.31 10.81
N ARG A 39 4.50 -13.08 11.37
CA ARG A 39 4.51 -13.43 12.80
C ARG A 39 4.95 -12.27 13.70
N GLN A 40 5.58 -11.24 13.12
CA GLN A 40 5.89 -10.00 13.83
C GLN A 40 4.69 -9.04 13.84
N ASN A 41 3.49 -9.52 13.50
CA ASN A 41 2.31 -8.68 13.48
C ASN A 41 1.97 -8.18 14.90
N LEU A 42 1.57 -6.92 14.97
CA LEU A 42 1.12 -6.25 16.17
C LEU A 42 -0.38 -5.98 16.02
N PRO A 43 -1.19 -6.18 17.09
CA PRO A 43 -2.57 -5.73 17.06
C PRO A 43 -2.62 -4.20 16.90
N LEU A 44 -3.59 -3.67 16.14
CA LEU A 44 -3.77 -2.22 16.12
C LEU A 44 -4.34 -1.78 17.48
N LEU A 45 -3.86 -0.63 17.94
CA LEU A 45 -4.22 -0.05 19.23
C LEU A 45 -5.73 0.23 19.29
N ALA A 46 -6.36 -0.26 20.37
CA ALA A 46 -7.78 -0.07 20.69
C ALA A 46 -8.79 -0.54 19.61
N GLY A 47 -8.34 -1.19 18.53
CA GLY A 47 -9.19 -1.63 17.45
C GLY A 47 -9.73 -3.05 17.65
N THR A 48 -10.73 -3.41 16.84
CA THR A 48 -11.30 -4.78 16.82
C THR A 48 -11.35 -5.31 15.40
N ALA A 49 -10.98 -6.58 15.22
CA ALA A 49 -11.13 -7.25 13.93
C ALA A 49 -12.63 -7.37 13.58
N ILE A 50 -12.99 -7.16 12.32
CA ILE A 50 -14.39 -7.26 11.93
C ILE A 50 -14.86 -8.71 11.97
N ASP A 51 -15.97 -8.94 12.66
CA ASP A 51 -16.65 -10.24 12.66
C ASP A 51 -17.14 -10.61 11.24
N LYS A 52 -16.88 -11.85 10.83
CA LYS A 52 -17.40 -12.44 9.59
C LYS A 52 -18.93 -12.39 9.53
N LYS A 53 -19.61 -12.55 10.67
CA LYS A 53 -21.08 -12.47 10.75
C LYS A 53 -21.56 -11.06 10.40
N LEU A 54 -20.92 -10.03 10.95
CA LEU A 54 -21.22 -8.64 10.60
C LEU A 54 -20.95 -8.39 9.11
N LEU A 55 -19.81 -8.85 8.59
CA LEU A 55 -19.50 -8.74 7.16
C LEU A 55 -20.55 -9.41 6.27
N SER A 56 -21.15 -10.51 6.68
CA SER A 56 -22.16 -11.23 5.89
C SER A 56 -23.47 -10.46 5.70
N GLN A 57 -23.69 -9.39 6.47
CA GLN A 57 -24.87 -8.53 6.38
C GLN A 57 -24.79 -7.49 5.26
N SER A 58 -23.60 -7.26 4.71
CA SER A 58 -23.39 -6.35 3.58
C SER A 58 -23.46 -7.11 2.25
N SER A 59 -24.25 -6.58 1.31
CA SER A 59 -24.32 -7.07 -0.07
C SER A 59 -23.28 -6.42 -0.99
N ILE A 60 -22.60 -5.36 -0.53
CA ILE A 60 -21.54 -4.69 -1.28
C ILE A 60 -20.35 -5.64 -1.42
N ASN A 61 -19.76 -5.70 -2.63
CA ASN A 61 -18.54 -6.47 -2.82
C ASN A 61 -17.42 -5.98 -1.89
N ARG A 62 -16.52 -6.88 -1.50
CA ARG A 62 -15.52 -6.56 -0.48
C ARG A 62 -14.54 -5.48 -0.90
N ALA A 63 -14.21 -5.38 -2.19
CA ALA A 63 -13.29 -4.36 -2.68
C ALA A 63 -13.88 -2.95 -2.48
N MET A 64 -15.12 -2.74 -2.94
CA MET A 64 -15.84 -1.47 -2.78
C MET A 64 -16.08 -1.14 -1.30
N LEU A 65 -16.54 -2.10 -0.49
CA LEU A 65 -16.82 -1.88 0.93
C LEU A 65 -15.58 -1.37 1.68
N PHE A 66 -14.40 -1.94 1.39
CA PHE A 66 -13.17 -1.51 2.04
C PHE A 66 -12.53 -0.28 1.39
N GLU A 67 -12.82 0.01 0.12
CA GLU A 67 -12.49 1.30 -0.48
C GLU A 67 -13.24 2.43 0.23
N ILE A 68 -14.55 2.25 0.49
CA ILE A 68 -15.37 3.20 1.27
C ILE A 68 -14.78 3.40 2.67
N ALA A 69 -14.35 2.32 3.32
CA ALA A 69 -13.74 2.40 4.65
C ALA A 69 -12.43 3.22 4.66
N VAL A 70 -11.58 3.05 3.64
CA VAL A 70 -10.34 3.82 3.51
C VAL A 70 -10.66 5.29 3.19
N ALA A 71 -11.58 5.56 2.26
CA ALA A 71 -12.05 6.92 1.99
C ALA A 71 -12.63 7.60 3.24
N ARG A 72 -13.41 6.86 4.04
CA ARG A 72 -13.94 7.35 5.33
C ARG A 72 -12.82 7.70 6.32
N ALA A 73 -11.77 6.89 6.39
CA ALA A 73 -10.62 7.18 7.25
C ALA A 73 -9.89 8.45 6.83
N GLU A 74 -9.64 8.62 5.53
CA GLU A 74 -9.01 9.83 4.98
C GLU A 74 -9.84 11.08 5.26
N LEU A 75 -11.17 11.00 5.12
CA LEU A 75 -12.07 12.09 5.44
C LEU A 75 -12.13 12.35 6.95
N LYS A 76 -12.14 11.33 7.81
CA LYS A 76 -12.03 11.54 9.27
C LYS A 76 -10.76 12.30 9.68
N ILE A 77 -9.67 12.16 8.91
CA ILE A 77 -8.42 12.87 9.16
C ILE A 77 -8.46 14.32 8.64
N THR A 78 -9.04 14.54 7.45
CA THR A 78 -8.97 15.83 6.74
C THR A 78 -10.20 16.72 6.92
N ASN A 79 -11.39 16.12 7.01
CA ASN A 79 -12.69 16.76 7.17
C ASN A 79 -13.62 15.86 8.02
N PRO A 80 -13.51 15.89 9.37
CA PRO A 80 -14.29 15.02 10.25
C PRO A 80 -15.82 15.15 10.11
N THR A 81 -16.29 16.27 9.56
CA THR A 81 -17.72 16.55 9.31
C THR A 81 -18.24 16.02 7.98
N SER A 82 -17.40 15.36 7.17
CA SER A 82 -17.80 14.78 5.88
C SER A 82 -18.93 13.77 5.98
N SER A 83 -19.81 13.80 4.97
CA SER A 83 -20.96 12.91 4.86
C SER A 83 -20.61 11.56 4.24
N TRP A 84 -21.53 10.59 4.34
CA TRP A 84 -21.37 9.28 3.71
C TRP A 84 -21.44 9.34 2.18
N GLU A 85 -22.18 10.29 1.63
CA GLU A 85 -22.26 10.54 0.18
C GLU A 85 -20.89 10.97 -0.37
N GLU A 86 -20.17 11.83 0.35
CA GLU A 86 -18.80 12.23 -0.02
C GLU A 86 -17.84 11.03 0.02
N CYS A 87 -17.91 10.21 1.08
CA CYS A 87 -17.13 8.98 1.21
C CYS A 87 -17.38 8.02 0.04
N LEU A 88 -18.66 7.83 -0.31
CA LEU A 88 -19.07 6.95 -1.39
C LEU A 88 -18.59 7.45 -2.75
N GLN A 89 -18.69 8.76 -3.01
CA GLN A 89 -18.24 9.36 -4.25
C GLN A 89 -16.73 9.16 -4.48
N ILE A 90 -15.92 9.38 -3.44
CA ILE A 90 -14.47 9.13 -3.49
C ILE A 90 -14.18 7.65 -3.83
N ALA A 91 -14.85 6.72 -3.15
CA ALA A 91 -14.65 5.30 -3.38
C ALA A 91 -15.06 4.86 -4.80
N ILE A 92 -16.17 5.41 -5.31
CA ILE A 92 -16.63 5.20 -6.69
C ILE A 92 -15.59 5.69 -7.70
N ASP A 93 -15.06 6.90 -7.52
CA ASP A 93 -14.10 7.48 -8.47
C ASP A 93 -12.77 6.73 -8.49
N ARG A 94 -12.39 6.11 -7.38
CA ARG A 94 -11.23 5.20 -7.32
C ARG A 94 -11.52 3.87 -8.00
N GLN A 95 -12.68 3.27 -7.70
CA GLN A 95 -13.05 1.97 -8.25
C GLN A 95 -13.28 2.01 -9.76
N ARG A 96 -13.80 3.12 -10.31
CA ARG A 96 -13.98 3.33 -11.76
C ARG A 96 -12.71 3.14 -12.61
N ARG A 97 -11.54 3.17 -12.00
CA ARG A 97 -10.26 2.89 -12.67
C ARG A 97 -10.07 1.39 -12.97
N TYR A 98 -10.88 0.53 -12.35
CA TYR A 98 -10.92 -0.91 -12.58
C TYR A 98 -12.13 -1.29 -13.44
N TYR A 99 -11.93 -2.21 -14.40
CA TYR A 99 -12.94 -2.58 -15.39
C TYR A 99 -14.19 -3.27 -14.80
N ASP A 100 -14.09 -3.83 -13.60
CA ASP A 100 -15.14 -4.60 -12.91
C ASP A 100 -15.85 -3.82 -11.78
N ALA A 101 -15.71 -2.48 -11.77
CA ALA A 101 -16.29 -1.63 -10.74
C ALA A 101 -17.83 -1.75 -10.68
N GLN A 102 -18.34 -2.32 -9.59
CA GLN A 102 -19.78 -2.28 -9.30
C GLN A 102 -20.13 -0.93 -8.66
N LEU A 103 -20.91 -0.13 -9.38
CA LEU A 103 -21.38 1.15 -8.91
C LEU A 103 -22.63 0.95 -8.04
N ILE A 104 -22.52 1.34 -6.78
CA ILE A 104 -23.61 1.32 -5.79
C ILE A 104 -24.16 2.73 -5.64
N SER A 105 -25.47 2.86 -5.43
CA SER A 105 -26.16 4.15 -5.34
C SER A 105 -26.29 4.68 -3.92
N SER A 106 -26.23 3.80 -2.91
CA SER A 106 -26.37 4.18 -1.50
C SER A 106 -25.76 3.13 -0.57
N LEU A 107 -25.48 3.53 0.67
CA LEU A 107 -24.98 2.67 1.73
C LEU A 107 -26.10 2.36 2.72
N THR A 108 -26.24 1.10 3.12
CA THR A 108 -27.10 0.73 4.25
C THR A 108 -26.43 1.06 5.58
N ASN A 109 -27.20 1.09 6.66
CA ASN A 109 -26.64 1.25 8.02
C ASN A 109 -25.61 0.16 8.38
N HIS A 110 -25.75 -1.06 7.83
CA HIS A 110 -24.78 -2.13 8.05
C HIS A 110 -23.46 -1.84 7.32
N ASP A 111 -23.52 -1.34 6.09
CA ASP A 111 -22.34 -0.97 5.32
C ASP A 111 -21.56 0.15 6.00
N GLN A 112 -22.29 1.20 6.43
CA GLN A 112 -21.73 2.33 7.18
C GLN A 112 -21.06 1.85 8.47
N LYS A 113 -21.72 1.00 9.25
CA LYS A 113 -21.14 0.44 10.48
C LYS A 113 -19.86 -0.36 10.23
N ILE A 114 -19.81 -1.18 9.17
CA ILE A 114 -18.61 -1.95 8.82
C ILE A 114 -17.48 -0.99 8.40
N ALA A 115 -17.78 -0.02 7.55
CA ALA A 115 -16.83 0.95 7.08
C ALA A 115 -16.30 1.82 8.23
N ASP A 116 -17.15 2.20 9.18
CA ASP A 116 -16.75 2.96 10.38
C ASP A 116 -15.74 2.17 11.21
N ILE A 117 -16.01 0.91 11.57
CA ILE A 117 -15.09 0.08 12.35
C ILE A 117 -13.69 0.02 11.70
N VAL A 118 -13.64 -0.22 10.39
CA VAL A 118 -12.36 -0.29 9.66
C VAL A 118 -11.69 1.07 9.61
N SER A 119 -12.45 2.13 9.35
CA SER A 119 -11.92 3.48 9.30
C SER A 119 -11.38 3.92 10.67
N ASP A 120 -12.05 3.59 11.76
CA ASP A 120 -11.65 3.93 13.13
C ASP A 120 -10.38 3.16 13.52
N ASN A 121 -10.29 1.87 13.16
CA ASN A 121 -9.07 1.10 13.34
C ASN A 121 -7.88 1.74 12.60
N LEU A 122 -8.11 2.20 11.36
CA LEU A 122 -7.08 2.84 10.54
C LEU A 122 -6.68 4.23 11.09
N VAL A 123 -7.66 5.07 11.44
CA VAL A 123 -7.41 6.39 12.03
C VAL A 123 -6.67 6.25 13.34
N SER A 124 -7.09 5.33 14.22
CA SER A 124 -6.43 5.06 15.51
C SER A 124 -4.93 4.80 15.34
N VAL A 125 -4.56 3.86 14.46
CA VAL A 125 -3.14 3.52 14.25
C VAL A 125 -2.37 4.66 13.58
N LEU A 126 -2.95 5.34 12.58
CA LEU A 126 -2.30 6.47 11.92
C LEU A 126 -2.07 7.64 12.88
N SER A 127 -3.07 7.99 13.69
CA SER A 127 -2.96 9.02 14.72
C SER A 127 -1.92 8.65 15.77
N HIS A 128 -1.84 7.38 16.18
CA HIS A 128 -0.80 6.93 17.11
C HIS A 128 0.61 7.08 16.53
N ILE A 129 0.83 6.64 15.28
CA ILE A 129 2.13 6.78 14.61
C ILE A 129 2.48 8.28 14.47
N SER A 130 1.52 9.10 14.04
CA SER A 130 1.67 10.56 13.89
C SER A 130 2.07 11.22 15.21
N GLN A 131 1.41 10.89 16.32
CA GLN A 131 1.73 11.41 17.65
C GLN A 131 3.11 10.94 18.14
N LYS A 132 3.44 9.66 17.94
CA LYS A 132 4.73 9.08 18.33
C LYS A 132 5.90 9.73 17.58
N GLU A 133 5.72 10.06 16.30
CA GLU A 133 6.76 10.68 15.47
C GLU A 133 6.75 12.21 15.52
N GLY A 134 5.67 12.84 16.02
CA GLY A 134 5.49 14.29 15.98
C GLY A 134 5.41 14.82 14.55
N LYS A 135 4.80 14.05 13.63
CA LYS A 135 4.70 14.36 12.19
C LYS A 135 3.27 14.23 11.71
N GLU A 136 2.89 15.06 10.75
CA GLU A 136 1.57 15.03 10.15
C GLU A 136 1.35 13.80 9.25
N ILE A 137 0.09 13.42 9.08
CA ILE A 137 -0.32 12.34 8.18
C ILE A 137 -0.42 12.89 6.76
N ASN A 138 0.47 12.43 5.88
CA ASN A 138 0.44 12.71 4.45
C ASN A 138 -0.37 11.62 3.73
N ILE A 139 -1.54 11.98 3.23
CA ILE A 139 -2.42 11.08 2.46
C ILE A 139 -1.98 11.09 1.00
N SER A 140 -1.89 9.91 0.38
CA SER A 140 -1.48 9.77 -1.02
C SER A 140 -0.10 10.38 -1.32
N PRO A 141 0.97 10.00 -0.59
CA PRO A 141 2.33 10.48 -0.88
C PRO A 141 2.72 10.09 -2.30
N SER A 142 3.48 10.95 -2.97
CA SER A 142 3.94 10.68 -4.35
C SER A 142 4.98 9.57 -4.38
N ILE A 143 4.77 8.57 -5.24
CA ILE A 143 5.78 7.58 -5.60
C ILE A 143 6.27 7.92 -7.03
N PRO A 144 7.54 8.32 -7.21
CA PRO A 144 8.04 8.65 -8.53
C PRO A 144 8.08 7.40 -9.43
N GLY A 145 7.86 7.60 -10.73
CA GLY A 145 8.06 6.59 -11.75
C GLY A 145 9.54 6.43 -12.11
N PHE A 146 9.85 5.41 -12.91
CA PHE A 146 11.20 5.15 -13.39
C PHE A 146 11.17 4.40 -14.72
N LEU A 147 11.78 4.98 -15.76
CA LEU A 147 11.70 4.50 -17.14
C LEU A 147 10.24 4.31 -17.60
N TRP A 148 9.79 3.08 -17.85
CA TRP A 148 8.41 2.76 -18.25
C TRP A 148 7.46 2.51 -17.07
N ILE A 149 7.97 2.53 -15.84
CA ILE A 149 7.18 2.45 -14.63
C ILE A 149 6.58 3.84 -14.38
N SER A 150 5.25 3.94 -14.34
CA SER A 150 4.58 5.22 -14.17
C SER A 150 4.70 5.77 -12.75
N ASN A 151 4.47 7.08 -12.60
CA ASN A 151 4.25 7.69 -11.29
C ASN A 151 3.02 7.08 -10.63
N SER A 152 3.04 6.95 -9.30
CA SER A 152 1.89 6.49 -8.54
C SER A 152 1.78 7.18 -7.18
N LYS A 153 0.86 6.73 -6.35
CA LYS A 153 0.62 7.23 -4.99
C LYS A 153 0.66 6.05 -4.02
N GLY A 154 1.30 6.23 -2.87
CA GLY A 154 1.14 5.33 -1.73
C GLY A 154 -0.16 5.62 -1.00
N ASP A 155 -0.48 4.87 0.06
CA ASP A 155 -1.69 5.15 0.84
C ASP A 155 -1.45 6.30 1.82
N PHE A 156 -0.44 6.16 2.70
CA PHE A 156 -0.07 7.19 3.67
C PHE A 156 1.45 7.27 3.87
N ALA A 157 1.92 8.44 4.33
CA ALA A 157 3.26 8.60 4.89
C ALA A 157 3.20 9.49 6.14
N ILE A 158 4.06 9.22 7.11
CA ILE A 158 4.22 10.01 8.33
C ILE A 158 5.72 10.14 8.54
N GLY A 159 6.27 11.35 8.48
CA GLY A 159 7.72 11.54 8.60
C GLY A 159 8.52 10.72 7.58
N GLU A 160 9.37 9.83 8.08
CA GLU A 160 10.19 8.89 7.28
C GLU A 160 9.57 7.48 7.18
N SER A 161 8.30 7.34 7.57
CA SER A 161 7.53 6.10 7.57
C SER A 161 6.56 6.05 6.38
N LEU A 162 6.72 5.06 5.51
CA LEU A 162 5.77 4.75 4.44
C LEU A 162 4.74 3.74 4.92
N ILE A 163 3.46 3.95 4.61
CA ILE A 163 2.36 3.12 5.12
C ILE A 163 1.51 2.64 3.94
N GLU A 164 1.29 1.33 3.89
CA GLU A 164 0.42 0.68 2.91
C GLU A 164 -0.67 -0.11 3.63
N VAL A 165 -1.90 0.04 3.16
CA VAL A 165 -3.11 -0.50 3.77
C VAL A 165 -3.66 -1.65 2.94
N LYS A 166 -3.95 -2.78 3.58
CA LYS A 166 -4.56 -3.96 2.96
C LYS A 166 -5.78 -4.41 3.76
N CYS A 167 -6.97 -4.37 3.17
CA CYS A 167 -8.20 -4.84 3.82
C CYS A 167 -8.54 -6.30 3.46
N SER A 168 -7.54 -7.18 3.48
CA SER A 168 -7.70 -8.58 3.09
C SER A 168 -8.17 -9.47 4.26
N ASN A 169 -8.71 -10.66 3.98
CA ASN A 169 -9.08 -11.65 5.00
C ASN A 169 -7.93 -12.60 5.39
N LYS A 170 -6.71 -12.28 4.97
CA LYS A 170 -5.50 -13.06 5.21
C LYS A 170 -4.34 -12.16 5.61
N ASN A 171 -3.25 -12.79 6.03
CA ASN A 171 -1.95 -12.16 6.26
C ASN A 171 -1.40 -11.54 4.97
N PHE A 172 -0.40 -10.65 5.10
CA PHE A 172 0.24 -10.00 3.97
C PHE A 172 0.95 -11.01 3.08
N SER A 173 0.75 -10.89 1.78
CA SER A 173 1.35 -11.74 0.75
C SER A 173 2.71 -11.22 0.31
N SER A 174 3.49 -12.04 -0.39
CA SER A 174 4.76 -11.60 -1.00
C SER A 174 4.57 -10.40 -1.94
N ALA A 175 3.43 -10.30 -2.64
CA ALA A 175 3.12 -9.17 -3.49
C ALA A 175 2.97 -7.85 -2.70
N ASP A 176 2.44 -7.91 -1.48
CA ASP A 176 2.29 -6.73 -0.62
C ASP A 176 3.67 -6.22 -0.16
N TYR A 177 4.57 -7.13 0.22
CA TYR A 177 5.96 -6.77 0.54
C TYR A 177 6.73 -6.27 -0.68
N ARG A 178 6.57 -6.90 -1.86
CA ARG A 178 7.18 -6.41 -3.11
C ARG A 178 6.72 -5.00 -3.45
N GLN A 179 5.44 -4.70 -3.24
CA GLN A 179 4.87 -3.39 -3.53
C GLN A 179 5.52 -2.31 -2.66
N ILE A 180 5.56 -2.49 -1.34
CA ILE A 180 6.13 -1.47 -0.44
C ILE A 180 7.66 -1.34 -0.64
N ILE A 181 8.36 -2.43 -0.94
CA ILE A 181 9.78 -2.40 -1.32
C ILE A 181 9.99 -1.65 -2.64
N LEU A 182 9.13 -1.85 -3.64
CA LEU A 182 9.21 -1.12 -4.90
C LEU A 182 8.97 0.37 -4.71
N TYR A 183 7.99 0.74 -3.88
CA TYR A 183 7.72 2.15 -3.58
C TYR A 183 8.95 2.79 -2.96
N TRP A 184 9.57 2.13 -1.98
CA TRP A 184 10.84 2.57 -1.40
C TRP A 184 11.94 2.68 -2.45
N LEU A 185 12.13 1.69 -3.31
CA LEU A 185 13.18 1.69 -4.31
C LEU A 185 13.02 2.85 -5.31
N LEU A 186 11.81 3.08 -5.79
CA LEU A 186 11.50 4.20 -6.68
C LEU A 186 11.74 5.56 -6.00
N SER A 187 11.32 5.70 -4.75
CA SER A 187 11.58 6.92 -3.99
C SER A 187 13.05 7.12 -3.65
N TYR A 188 13.80 6.06 -3.37
CA TYR A 188 15.25 6.10 -3.19
C TYR A 188 15.94 6.62 -4.45
N ILE A 189 15.54 6.13 -5.63
CA ILE A 189 16.04 6.64 -6.92
C ILE A 189 15.71 8.14 -7.07
N GLY A 190 14.46 8.52 -6.84
CA GLY A 190 14.06 9.92 -6.90
C GLY A 190 14.78 10.80 -5.87
N SER A 191 15.17 10.25 -4.71
CA SER A 191 15.90 10.96 -3.66
C SER A 191 17.35 11.27 -4.07
N ILE A 192 18.00 10.37 -4.81
CA ILE A 192 19.35 10.60 -5.37
C ILE A 192 19.32 11.77 -6.36
N GLU A 193 18.27 11.87 -7.17
CA GLU A 193 18.14 12.94 -8.18
C GLU A 193 17.73 14.30 -7.59
N LYS A 194 16.90 14.30 -6.54
CA LYS A 194 16.23 15.51 -6.02
C LYS A 194 16.66 15.92 -4.60
N ASN A 195 17.60 15.19 -4.00
CA ASN A 195 18.08 15.39 -2.62
C ASN A 195 16.94 15.37 -1.57
N ASN A 196 15.95 14.51 -1.77
CA ASN A 196 14.83 14.32 -0.84
C ASN A 196 15.21 13.33 0.28
N SER A 197 14.46 13.35 1.38
CA SER A 197 14.61 12.36 2.46
C SER A 197 14.10 10.98 2.03
N GLU A 198 14.87 9.95 2.36
CA GLU A 198 14.53 8.54 2.16
C GLU A 198 13.57 8.05 3.25
N TRP A 199 12.62 7.18 2.90
CA TRP A 199 11.85 6.45 3.92
C TRP A 199 12.71 5.42 4.63
N LYS A 200 12.70 5.44 5.96
CA LYS A 200 13.48 4.53 6.81
C LYS A 200 12.66 3.39 7.38
N LYS A 201 11.34 3.57 7.46
CA LYS A 201 10.42 2.59 8.02
C LYS A 201 9.25 2.35 7.10
N CYS A 202 8.64 1.18 7.26
CA CYS A 202 7.43 0.84 6.58
C CYS A 202 6.43 0.16 7.49
N PHE A 203 5.14 0.43 7.24
CA PHE A 203 4.03 -0.23 7.90
C PHE A 203 3.15 -0.88 6.84
N LEU A 204 2.91 -2.18 6.99
CA LEU A 204 1.79 -2.85 6.34
C LEU A 204 0.66 -2.92 7.36
N ILE A 205 -0.48 -2.29 7.07
CA ILE A 205 -1.62 -2.20 8.00
C ILE A 205 -2.82 -2.92 7.40
N ASN A 206 -3.44 -3.81 8.19
CA ASN A 206 -4.72 -4.43 7.87
C ASN A 206 -5.77 -4.02 8.91
N PRO A 207 -6.50 -2.91 8.67
CA PRO A 207 -7.50 -2.40 9.61
C PRO A 207 -8.73 -3.32 9.71
N ARG A 208 -8.96 -4.18 8.72
CA ARG A 208 -10.03 -5.19 8.78
C ARG A 208 -9.72 -6.30 9.79
N LEU A 209 -8.47 -6.79 9.81
CA LEU A 209 -8.02 -7.84 10.72
C LEU A 209 -7.45 -7.29 12.03
N ASN A 210 -7.37 -5.96 12.15
CA ASN A 210 -6.77 -5.28 13.29
C ASN A 210 -5.31 -5.70 13.53
N THR A 211 -4.52 -5.76 12.47
CA THR A 211 -3.09 -6.13 12.53
C THR A 211 -2.22 -5.18 11.73
N ALA A 212 -1.00 -4.90 12.19
CA ALA A 212 0.04 -4.22 11.42
C ALA A 212 1.37 -4.97 11.51
N VAL A 213 2.27 -4.72 10.55
CA VAL A 213 3.68 -5.13 10.60
C VAL A 213 4.52 -3.86 10.41
N GLU A 214 5.37 -3.54 11.38
CA GLU A 214 6.36 -2.44 11.32
C GLU A 214 7.73 -3.01 10.96
N LEU A 215 8.40 -2.43 9.97
CA LEU A 215 9.74 -2.85 9.54
C LEU A 215 10.63 -1.63 9.30
N ASN A 216 11.93 -1.81 9.52
CA ASN A 216 12.96 -0.88 9.06
C ASN A 216 13.39 -1.28 7.64
N PHE A 217 13.48 -0.31 6.72
CA PHE A 217 13.85 -0.58 5.33
C PHE A 217 15.29 -1.08 5.19
N ASP A 218 16.26 -0.55 5.92
CA ASP A 218 17.66 -1.01 5.83
C ASP A 218 17.77 -2.50 6.18
N HIS A 219 17.10 -2.93 7.26
CA HIS A 219 17.06 -4.33 7.66
C HIS A 219 16.30 -5.20 6.66
N LEU A 220 15.11 -4.74 6.22
CA LEU A 220 14.30 -5.48 5.25
C LEU A 220 15.06 -5.69 3.95
N ILE A 221 15.60 -4.61 3.37
CA ILE A 221 16.31 -4.61 2.10
C ILE A 221 17.59 -5.45 2.19
N SER A 222 18.42 -5.23 3.22
CA SER A 222 19.63 -6.01 3.44
C SER A 222 19.32 -7.51 3.51
N PHE A 223 18.25 -7.91 4.19
CA PHE A 223 17.87 -9.31 4.24
C PHE A 223 17.38 -9.83 2.88
N VAL A 224 16.40 -9.14 2.28
CA VAL A 224 15.73 -9.65 1.07
C VAL A 224 16.68 -9.70 -0.14
N SER A 225 17.66 -8.80 -0.19
CA SER A 225 18.69 -8.72 -1.23
C SER A 225 19.90 -9.63 -1.00
N ALA A 226 19.90 -10.45 0.06
CA ALA A 226 21.06 -11.26 0.48
C ALA A 226 22.31 -10.41 0.79
N GLY A 227 22.12 -9.22 1.36
CA GLY A 227 23.19 -8.35 1.84
C GLY A 227 23.72 -7.36 0.81
N LEU A 228 23.15 -7.31 -0.40
CA LEU A 228 23.58 -6.37 -1.42
C LEU A 228 23.38 -4.91 -0.95
N PRO A 229 24.36 -4.02 -1.17
CA PRO A 229 24.21 -2.61 -0.84
C PRO A 229 23.16 -1.94 -1.75
N LYS A 230 22.53 -0.86 -1.25
CA LYS A 230 21.46 -0.14 -1.96
C LYS A 230 21.85 0.29 -3.37
N THR A 231 23.11 0.70 -3.57
CA THR A 231 23.66 1.11 -4.88
C THR A 231 23.73 -0.03 -5.88
N GLU A 232 24.06 -1.25 -5.44
CA GLU A 232 24.05 -2.44 -6.30
C GLU A 232 22.63 -2.89 -6.62
N ILE A 233 21.71 -2.82 -5.65
CA ILE A 233 20.28 -3.08 -5.88
C ILE A 233 19.74 -2.12 -6.93
N PHE A 234 20.07 -0.83 -6.84
CA PHE A 234 19.71 0.15 -7.85
C PHE A 234 20.27 -0.19 -9.24
N SER A 235 21.56 -0.50 -9.33
CA SER A 235 22.20 -0.84 -10.62
C SER A 235 21.57 -2.08 -11.27
N LEU A 236 21.30 -3.10 -10.46
CA LEU A 236 20.61 -4.31 -10.91
C LEU A 236 19.17 -4.01 -11.34
N PHE A 237 18.42 -3.23 -10.56
CA PHE A 237 17.06 -2.81 -10.90
C PHE A 237 17.02 -2.03 -12.20
N HIS A 238 17.90 -1.02 -12.37
CA HIS A 238 18.03 -0.26 -13.60
C HIS A 238 18.29 -1.20 -14.80
N THR A 239 19.21 -2.15 -14.66
CA THR A 239 19.53 -3.12 -15.71
C THR A 239 18.33 -4.00 -16.06
N LEU A 240 17.61 -4.53 -15.08
CA LEU A 240 16.45 -5.39 -15.29
C LEU A 240 15.26 -4.64 -15.91
N VAL A 241 14.96 -3.45 -15.41
CA VAL A 241 13.86 -2.60 -15.93
C VAL A 241 14.18 -2.12 -17.34
N LYS A 242 15.43 -1.73 -17.62
CA LYS A 242 15.86 -1.36 -18.98
C LYS A 242 15.81 -2.56 -19.92
N ARG A 243 16.28 -3.73 -19.50
CA ARG A 243 16.21 -4.93 -20.34
C ARG A 243 14.77 -5.33 -20.65
N GLN A 244 13.86 -5.22 -19.68
CA GLN A 244 12.44 -5.47 -19.91
C GLN A 244 11.85 -4.48 -20.93
N TYR A 245 12.31 -3.22 -20.93
CA TYR A 245 11.94 -2.23 -21.93
C TYR A 245 12.38 -2.63 -23.35
N ASP A 246 13.59 -3.18 -23.49
CA ASP A 246 14.12 -3.61 -24.79
C ASP A 246 13.35 -4.81 -25.40
N TYR A 247 12.53 -5.50 -24.60
CA TYR A 247 11.68 -6.62 -25.05
C TYR A 247 10.17 -6.26 -25.14
N LEU A 248 9.77 -5.03 -24.82
CA LEU A 248 8.40 -4.50 -24.94
C LEU A 248 8.22 -3.66 -26.21
#